data_AF-A0A0F8XLL9-F1
#
_entry.id   AF-A0A0F8XLL9-F1
#
_cell.length_a   1.000
_cell.length_b   1.000
_cell.length_c   1.000
_cell.angle_alpha   90.00
_cell.angle_beta   90.00
_cell.angle_gamma   90.00
#
_symmetry.space_group_name_H-M   'P 1'
#
loop_
_entity.id
_entity.type
_entity.pdbx_description
1 polymer ?
#
loop_
_entity_poly.entity_id
_entity_poly.type
_entity_poly.pdbx_seq_one_letter_code
_entity_poly.pdbx_strand_id
1 'polypeptide(L)'
;MKSDPAPAIELNQGQLFRSIKNLVAQNNFDLKILSGKYGILEPDQIIKPYNQKIKTQADIIREREEIIIKLCQIWRDYDIILVIMGGKYRQVIQPFFDNKFYVVFNKRGIGGYLSVVSRYRKLRTPQLLQDIAQFQILECSEFLWNRWYFNPFQKTLDVNGG
;
A
#
# COMPACT_ATOMS: atom_id res chain seq x y z
N MET A 1 3.12 25.83 -0.61
CA MET A 1 3.16 24.62 0.23
C MET A 1 3.18 25.09 1.67
N LYS A 2 2.36 24.55 2.59
CA LYS A 2 2.51 24.90 4.03
C LYS A 2 3.99 24.70 4.39
N SER A 3 4.63 25.67 5.04
CA SER A 3 6.02 25.59 5.52
C SER A 3 6.11 24.86 6.85
N ASP A 4 5.01 24.86 7.60
CA ASP A 4 5.02 24.50 9.01
C ASP A 4 4.71 23.01 9.18
N PRO A 5 5.32 22.37 10.20
CA PRO A 5 4.96 21.02 10.59
C PRO A 5 3.45 20.89 10.84
N ALA A 6 2.86 19.80 10.38
CA ALA A 6 1.44 19.52 10.54
C ALA A 6 1.22 18.01 10.70
N PRO A 7 0.04 17.58 11.17
CA PRO A 7 -0.33 16.17 11.20
C PRO A 7 -0.20 15.51 9.82
N ALA A 8 0.31 14.27 9.77
CA ALA A 8 0.50 13.53 8.53
C ALA A 8 -0.79 13.42 7.69
N ILE A 9 -1.95 13.31 8.34
CA ILE A 9 -3.28 13.25 7.71
C ILE A 9 -3.69 14.54 6.97
N GLU A 10 -3.06 15.67 7.30
CA GLU A 10 -3.29 16.96 6.66
C GLU A 10 -2.37 17.23 5.46
N LEU A 11 -1.22 16.57 5.40
CA LEU A 11 -0.23 16.83 4.37
C LEU A 11 -0.55 16.12 3.05
N ASN A 12 -1.27 15.00 3.11
CA ASN A 12 -1.74 14.28 1.92
C ASN A 12 -3.13 14.79 1.48
N GLN A 13 -3.18 15.39 0.30
CA GLN A 13 -4.40 16.00 -0.24
C GLN A 13 -4.94 15.32 -1.51
N GLY A 14 -4.32 14.21 -1.94
CA GLY A 14 -4.75 13.47 -3.12
C GLY A 14 -6.16 12.89 -2.98
N GLN A 15 -6.88 12.81 -4.09
CA GLN A 15 -8.27 12.33 -4.12
C GLN A 15 -8.44 10.93 -3.52
N LEU A 16 -7.52 10.00 -3.83
CA LEU A 16 -7.55 8.65 -3.25
C LEU A 16 -7.42 8.70 -1.74
N PHE A 17 -6.47 9.48 -1.22
CA PHE A 17 -6.24 9.62 0.21
C PHE A 17 -7.47 10.18 0.92
N ARG A 18 -8.09 11.24 0.38
CA ARG A 18 -9.34 11.78 0.93
C ARG A 18 -10.46 10.74 0.96
N SER A 19 -10.57 9.92 -0.09
CA SER A 19 -11.57 8.85 -0.13
C SER A 19 -11.30 7.75 0.91
N ILE A 20 -10.03 7.39 1.13
CA ILE A 20 -9.61 6.43 2.16
C ILE A 20 -9.92 6.99 3.55
N LYS A 21 -9.63 8.27 3.84
CA LYS A 21 -9.98 8.89 5.13
C LYS A 21 -11.47 8.75 5.46
N ASN A 22 -12.32 8.98 4.47
CA ASN A 22 -13.77 8.82 4.65
C ASN A 22 -14.14 7.36 4.91
N LEU A 23 -13.54 6.41 4.16
CA LEU A 23 -13.79 4.99 4.37
C LEU A 23 -13.41 4.55 5.79
N VAL A 24 -12.24 4.98 6.26
CA VAL A 24 -11.72 4.70 7.60
C VAL A 24 -12.65 5.27 8.67
N ALA A 25 -13.00 6.56 8.57
CA ALA A 25 -13.89 7.22 9.52
C ALA A 25 -15.28 6.56 9.60
N GLN A 26 -15.83 6.12 8.46
CA GLN A 26 -17.12 5.44 8.40
C GLN A 26 -17.14 4.07 9.08
N ASN A 27 -15.99 3.40 9.18
CA ASN A 27 -15.90 2.03 9.70
C ASN A 27 -15.12 1.94 11.01
N ASN A 28 -14.67 3.08 11.56
CA ASN A 28 -13.80 3.15 12.74
C ASN A 28 -12.55 2.26 12.61
N PHE A 29 -11.92 2.30 11.43
CA PHE A 29 -10.66 1.59 11.19
C PHE A 29 -9.46 2.44 11.64
N ASP A 30 -8.36 1.77 11.92
CA ASP A 30 -7.07 2.44 12.03
C ASP A 30 -6.57 2.88 10.64
N LEU A 31 -5.87 4.01 10.60
CA LEU A 31 -5.21 4.51 9.39
C LEU A 31 -3.72 4.63 9.62
N LYS A 32 -2.93 3.87 8.85
CA LYS A 32 -1.48 4.03 8.76
C LYS A 32 -1.11 4.66 7.43
N ILE A 33 -0.18 5.62 7.43
CA ILE A 33 0.27 6.32 6.23
C ILE A 33 1.69 5.88 5.91
N LEU A 34 1.90 5.27 4.74
CA LEU A 34 3.24 4.94 4.26
C LEU A 34 3.86 6.17 3.58
N SER A 35 4.92 6.69 4.19
CA SER A 35 5.77 7.75 3.67
C SER A 35 7.09 7.19 3.19
N GLY A 36 7.52 7.60 1.99
CA GLY A 36 8.87 7.29 1.51
C GLY A 36 9.98 7.99 2.30
N LYS A 37 9.68 9.01 3.11
CA LYS A 37 10.70 9.75 3.89
C LYS A 37 10.71 9.39 5.38
N TYR A 38 9.55 8.99 5.91
CA TYR A 38 9.36 8.85 7.36
C TYR A 38 8.85 7.46 7.75
N GLY A 39 8.89 6.50 6.83
CA GLY A 39 8.36 5.16 7.06
C GLY A 39 6.84 5.14 7.24
N ILE A 40 6.37 4.34 8.21
CA ILE A 40 4.96 4.31 8.60
C ILE A 40 4.67 5.42 9.61
N LEU A 41 3.57 6.13 9.40
CA LEU A 41 3.14 7.27 10.20
C LEU A 41 1.74 7.05 10.79
N GLU A 42 1.56 7.55 12.00
CA GLU A 42 0.22 7.80 12.56
C GLU A 42 -0.43 9.02 11.91
N PRO A 43 -1.77 9.11 11.87
CA PRO A 43 -2.47 10.24 11.25
C PRO A 43 -2.17 11.59 11.92
N ASP A 44 -2.04 11.60 13.25
CA ASP A 44 -1.81 12.76 14.11
C ASP A 44 -0.32 13.12 14.26
N GLN A 45 0.58 12.24 13.81
CA GLN A 45 2.02 12.47 13.88
C GLN A 45 2.41 13.76 13.16
N ILE A 46 3.00 14.70 13.91
CA ILE A 46 3.46 15.98 13.39
C ILE A 46 4.75 15.78 12.58
N ILE A 47 4.72 16.10 11.30
CA ILE A 47 5.89 15.97 10.40
C ILE A 47 6.09 17.25 9.58
N LYS A 48 7.32 17.45 9.11
CA LYS A 48 7.62 18.51 8.15
C LYS A 48 7.07 18.14 6.76
N PRO A 49 6.46 19.10 6.03
CA PRO A 49 6.06 18.94 4.64
C PRO A 49 7.18 18.36 3.76
N TYR A 50 6.82 17.47 2.82
CA TYR A 50 7.77 16.78 1.95
C TYR A 50 7.16 16.49 0.57
N ASN A 51 8.02 16.33 -0.45
CA ASN A 51 7.62 15.95 -1.81
C ASN A 51 8.37 14.71 -2.34
N GLN A 52 9.01 13.96 -1.44
CA GLN A 52 9.71 12.72 -1.77
C GLN A 52 8.69 11.62 -2.12
N LYS A 53 8.87 11.00 -3.28
CA LYS A 53 8.01 9.94 -3.81
C LYS A 53 8.87 8.73 -4.16
N ILE A 54 8.34 7.53 -3.93
CA ILE A 54 8.98 6.29 -4.38
C ILE A 54 8.59 6.05 -5.84
N LYS A 55 9.52 6.28 -6.77
CA LYS A 55 9.27 6.18 -8.22
C LYS A 55 10.06 5.05 -8.88
N THR A 56 11.29 4.84 -8.43
CA THR A 56 12.26 3.94 -9.04
C THR A 56 12.54 2.71 -8.16
N GLN A 57 13.24 1.72 -8.70
CA GLN A 57 13.72 0.58 -7.91
C GLN A 57 14.78 1.00 -6.89
N ALA A 58 15.63 1.97 -7.24
CA ALA A 58 16.61 2.54 -6.32
C ALA A 58 15.92 3.22 -5.14
N ASP A 59 14.81 3.94 -5.36
CA ASP A 59 14.01 4.50 -4.26
C ASP A 59 13.46 3.40 -3.36
N ILE A 60 12.94 2.31 -3.93
CA ILE A 60 12.45 1.18 -3.13
C ILE A 60 13.55 0.65 -2.22
N ILE A 61 14.75 0.41 -2.74
CA ILE A 61 15.87 -0.11 -1.95
C ILE A 61 16.24 0.88 -0.85
N ARG A 62 16.35 2.17 -1.17
CA ARG A 62 16.74 3.23 -0.23
C ARG A 62 15.75 3.40 0.92
N GLU A 63 14.46 3.47 0.62
CA GLU A 63 13.45 3.74 1.66
C GLU A 63 12.98 2.49 2.41
N ARG A 64 13.32 1.29 1.91
CA ARG A 64 12.80 0.03 2.44
C ARG A 64 13.16 -0.18 3.90
N GLU A 65 14.40 0.08 4.29
CA GLU A 65 14.88 -0.23 5.63
C GLU A 65 14.04 0.45 6.73
N GLU A 66 13.83 1.76 6.65
CA GLU A 66 13.04 2.50 7.64
C GLU A 66 11.56 2.06 7.65
N ILE A 67 10.99 1.81 6.46
CA ILE A 67 9.59 1.34 6.34
C ILE A 67 9.44 -0.04 6.99
N ILE A 68 10.36 -0.96 6.73
CA ILE A 68 10.35 -2.33 7.25
C ILE A 68 10.49 -2.33 8.78
N ILE A 69 11.42 -1.55 9.33
CA ILE A 69 11.64 -1.47 10.79
C ILE A 69 10.34 -1.06 11.51
N LYS A 70 9.67 -0.01 11.04
CA LYS A 70 8.42 0.45 11.65
C LYS A 70 7.27 -0.53 11.42
N LEU A 71 7.17 -1.10 10.21
CA LEU A 71 6.12 -2.07 9.92
C LEU A 71 6.24 -3.30 10.82
N CYS A 72 7.45 -3.84 11.00
CA CYS A 72 7.77 -4.96 11.89
C CYS A 72 7.23 -4.81 13.30
N GLN A 73 7.17 -3.57 13.81
CA GLN A 73 6.73 -3.27 15.17
C GLN A 73 5.22 -3.33 15.36
N ILE A 74 4.43 -3.07 14.30
CA ILE A 74 2.98 -2.83 14.45
C ILE A 74 2.11 -3.82 13.67
N TRP A 75 2.64 -4.48 12.64
CA TRP A 75 1.77 -5.20 11.69
C TRP A 75 1.08 -6.40 12.31
N ARG A 76 1.69 -7.02 13.33
CA ARG A 76 1.13 -8.20 14.00
C ARG A 76 -0.09 -7.88 14.85
N ASP A 77 -0.26 -6.61 15.24
CA ASP A 77 -1.37 -6.14 16.06
C ASP A 77 -2.71 -6.09 15.30
N TYR A 78 -2.65 -6.31 13.97
CA TYR A 78 -3.82 -6.30 13.10
C TYR A 78 -4.22 -7.71 12.67
N ASP A 79 -5.53 -7.98 12.65
CA ASP A 79 -6.09 -9.19 12.04
C ASP A 79 -6.19 -9.05 10.51
N ILE A 80 -6.53 -7.85 10.03
CA ILE A 80 -6.74 -7.52 8.62
C ILE A 80 -5.98 -6.23 8.29
N ILE A 81 -5.13 -6.29 7.28
CA ILE A 81 -4.37 -5.15 6.76
C ILE A 81 -4.81 -4.88 5.31
N LEU A 82 -5.68 -3.89 5.12
CA LEU A 82 -6.13 -3.46 3.80
C LEU A 82 -5.14 -2.48 3.17
N VAL A 83 -4.43 -2.90 2.12
CA VAL A 83 -3.41 -2.11 1.43
C VAL A 83 -3.99 -1.43 0.18
N ILE A 84 -4.11 -0.10 0.24
CA ILE A 84 -4.58 0.72 -0.89
C ILE A 84 -3.54 1.81 -1.20
N MET A 85 -2.61 1.51 -2.10
CA MET A 85 -1.53 2.42 -2.48
C MET A 85 -0.98 2.11 -3.89
N GLY A 86 -0.07 2.94 -4.39
CA GLY A 86 0.58 2.72 -5.69
C GLY A 86 1.51 1.50 -5.70
N GLY A 87 1.75 0.92 -6.88
CA GLY A 87 2.53 -0.32 -7.03
C GLY A 87 3.94 -0.25 -6.46
N LYS A 88 4.64 0.88 -6.65
CA LYS A 88 5.99 1.09 -6.09
C LYS A 88 6.01 1.08 -4.57
N TYR A 89 4.99 1.64 -3.93
CA TYR A 89 4.84 1.61 -2.48
C TYR A 89 4.54 0.17 -1.99
N ARG A 90 3.69 -0.58 -2.70
CA ARG A 90 3.43 -2.00 -2.37
C ARG A 90 4.69 -2.85 -2.45
N GLN A 91 5.56 -2.62 -3.44
CA GLN A 91 6.84 -3.35 -3.58
C GLN A 91 7.78 -3.16 -2.38
N VAL A 92 7.63 -2.07 -1.62
CA VAL A 92 8.43 -1.86 -0.40
C VAL A 92 8.03 -2.86 0.68
N ILE A 93 6.73 -3.02 0.91
CA ILE A 93 6.15 -3.84 2.00
C ILE A 93 5.80 -5.26 1.58
N GLN A 94 6.00 -5.61 0.30
CA GLN A 94 5.74 -6.94 -0.24
C GLN A 94 6.34 -8.09 0.58
N PRO A 95 7.55 -7.99 1.17
CA PRO A 95 8.10 -9.08 1.99
C PRO A 95 7.26 -9.46 3.22
N PHE A 96 6.29 -8.63 3.62
CA PHE A 96 5.39 -8.88 4.75
C PHE A 96 4.09 -9.57 4.35
N PHE A 97 3.81 -9.70 3.05
CA PHE A 97 2.51 -10.18 2.61
C PHE A 97 2.30 -11.64 3.01
N ASP A 98 1.37 -11.82 3.94
CA ASP A 98 0.80 -13.09 4.37
C ASP A 98 -0.74 -13.03 4.29
N ASN A 99 -1.41 -13.99 4.91
CA ASN A 99 -2.86 -14.09 4.94
C ASN A 99 -3.59 -12.93 5.62
N LYS A 100 -2.90 -12.04 6.35
CA LYS A 100 -3.48 -10.83 6.93
C LYS A 100 -3.57 -9.68 5.92
N PHE A 101 -2.85 -9.73 4.80
CA PHE A 101 -2.79 -8.65 3.82
C PHE A 101 -3.86 -8.79 2.74
N TYR A 102 -4.64 -7.72 2.57
CA TYR A 102 -5.67 -7.58 1.55
C TYR A 102 -5.25 -6.46 0.60
N VAL A 103 -4.68 -6.82 -0.55
CA VAL A 103 -3.95 -5.88 -1.40
C VAL A 103 -4.78 -5.48 -2.61
N VAL A 104 -5.30 -4.25 -2.60
CA VAL A 104 -6.10 -3.76 -3.71
C VAL A 104 -5.22 -3.52 -4.93
N PHE A 105 -5.51 -4.27 -6.00
CA PHE A 105 -4.91 -4.10 -7.32
C PHE A 105 -5.98 -3.80 -8.37
N ASN A 106 -5.67 -2.87 -9.27
CA ASN A 106 -6.55 -2.53 -10.39
C ASN A 106 -5.71 -2.02 -11.57
N LYS A 107 -5.94 -2.59 -12.76
CA LYS A 107 -5.23 -2.24 -14.00
C LYS A 107 -5.37 -0.76 -14.39
N ARG A 108 -6.44 -0.09 -13.95
CA ARG A 108 -6.67 1.35 -14.20
C ARG A 108 -5.87 2.25 -13.25
N GLY A 109 -5.02 1.69 -12.39
CA GLY A 109 -4.21 2.43 -11.42
C GLY A 109 -5.08 3.25 -10.46
N ILE A 110 -4.73 4.52 -10.28
CA ILE A 110 -5.37 5.42 -9.31
C ILE A 110 -6.89 5.55 -9.51
N GLY A 111 -7.36 5.59 -10.76
CA GLY A 111 -8.80 5.64 -11.07
C GLY A 111 -9.52 4.36 -10.66
N GLY A 112 -8.86 3.21 -10.85
CA GLY A 112 -9.36 1.92 -10.40
C GLY A 112 -9.47 1.83 -8.87
N TYR A 113 -8.46 2.29 -8.15
CA TYR A 113 -8.49 2.34 -6.69
C TYR A 113 -9.60 3.26 -6.18
N LEU A 114 -9.79 4.42 -6.81
CA LEU A 114 -10.90 5.32 -6.49
C LEU A 114 -12.27 4.66 -6.70
N SER A 115 -12.46 3.90 -7.79
CA SER A 115 -13.68 3.15 -8.02
C SER A 115 -13.93 2.10 -6.93
N VAL A 116 -12.90 1.35 -6.53
CA VAL A 116 -12.98 0.35 -5.47
C VAL A 116 -13.35 0.99 -4.13
N VAL A 117 -12.64 2.05 -3.72
CA VAL A 117 -12.93 2.75 -2.45
C VAL A 117 -14.33 3.38 -2.48
N SER A 118 -14.76 3.94 -3.61
CA SER A 118 -16.12 4.47 -3.78
C SER A 118 -17.20 3.41 -3.59
N ARG A 119 -16.96 2.18 -4.08
CA ARG A 119 -17.84 1.03 -3.83
C ARG A 119 -17.86 0.67 -2.34
N TYR A 120 -16.69 0.53 -1.72
CA TYR A 120 -16.57 0.15 -0.30
C TYR A 120 -17.31 1.10 0.63
N ARG A 121 -17.29 2.41 0.34
CA ARG A 121 -18.01 3.44 1.13
C ARG A 121 -19.54 3.31 1.09
N LYS A 122 -20.09 2.49 0.20
CA LYS A 122 -21.53 2.19 0.11
C LYS A 122 -21.91 0.90 0.84
N LEU A 123 -20.92 0.14 1.30
CA LEU A 123 -21.12 -1.13 1.99
C LEU A 123 -21.11 -0.91 3.49
N ARG A 124 -21.91 -1.71 4.21
CA ARG A 124 -21.73 -1.86 5.66
C ARG A 124 -20.45 -2.63 5.94
N THR A 125 -19.85 -2.45 7.12
CA THR A 125 -18.58 -3.11 7.49
C THR A 125 -18.57 -4.62 7.22
N PRO A 126 -19.60 -5.43 7.56
CA PRO A 126 -19.59 -6.86 7.25
C PRO A 126 -19.56 -7.16 5.74
N GLN A 127 -20.26 -6.36 4.94
CA GLN A 127 -20.28 -6.51 3.48
C GLN A 127 -18.94 -6.08 2.87
N LEU A 128 -18.32 -5.03 3.41
CA LEU A 128 -16.97 -4.63 3.02
C LEU A 128 -15.98 -5.75 3.30
N LEU A 129 -16.02 -6.37 4.49
CA LEU A 129 -15.13 -7.47 4.87
C LEU A 129 -15.27 -8.68 3.93
N GLN A 130 -16.50 -8.99 3.51
CA GLN A 130 -16.74 -10.00 2.47
C GLN A 130 -16.17 -9.58 1.11
N ASP A 131 -16.39 -8.34 0.70
CA ASP A 131 -15.94 -7.84 -0.60
C ASP A 131 -14.40 -7.75 -0.67
N ILE A 132 -13.70 -7.40 0.42
CA ILE A 132 -12.24 -7.35 0.39
C ILE A 132 -11.59 -8.74 0.29
N ALA A 133 -12.29 -9.83 0.65
CA ALA A 133 -11.73 -11.19 0.61
C ALA A 133 -11.18 -11.59 -0.76
N GLN A 134 -11.72 -11.04 -1.84
CA GLN A 134 -11.18 -11.23 -3.20
C GLN A 134 -9.75 -10.69 -3.39
N PHE A 135 -9.27 -9.83 -2.48
CA PHE A 135 -7.94 -9.23 -2.48
C PHE A 135 -7.00 -9.84 -1.43
N GLN A 136 -7.45 -10.87 -0.70
CA GLN A 136 -6.60 -11.53 0.30
C GLN A 136 -5.40 -12.19 -0.39
N ILE A 137 -4.21 -11.97 0.17
CA ILE A 137 -3.03 -12.73 -0.22
C ILE A 137 -3.13 -14.09 0.47
N LEU A 138 -3.46 -15.14 -0.28
CA LEU A 138 -3.33 -16.52 0.18
C LEU A 138 -1.87 -16.94 -0.03
N GLU A 139 -1.26 -17.59 0.96
CA GLU A 139 0.16 -17.98 0.92
C GLU A 139 0.51 -18.73 -0.37
N CYS A 140 1.32 -18.07 -1.21
CA CYS A 140 2.21 -18.57 -2.27
C CYS A 140 2.79 -17.33 -2.97
N SER A 141 3.50 -16.49 -2.21
CA SER A 141 3.98 -15.16 -2.63
C SER A 141 5.06 -15.21 -3.72
N GLU A 142 5.61 -16.38 -4.06
CA GLU A 142 6.54 -16.51 -5.18
C GLU A 142 5.86 -16.83 -6.53
N PHE A 143 4.77 -17.61 -6.54
CA PHE A 143 4.31 -18.24 -7.80
C PHE A 143 3.32 -17.38 -8.61
N LEU A 144 2.50 -16.55 -7.97
CA LEU A 144 1.46 -15.76 -8.67
C LEU A 144 1.94 -14.38 -9.13
N TRP A 145 3.00 -13.84 -8.53
CA TRP A 145 3.45 -12.46 -8.77
C TRP A 145 4.52 -12.31 -9.86
N ASN A 146 5.30 -13.37 -10.13
CA ASN A 146 6.19 -13.45 -11.31
C ASN A 146 5.41 -13.28 -12.63
N ARG A 147 4.12 -13.61 -12.64
CA ARG A 147 3.27 -13.46 -13.84
C ARG A 147 2.86 -12.01 -14.15
N TRP A 148 2.92 -11.08 -13.20
CA TRP A 148 2.34 -9.74 -13.35
C TRP A 148 3.33 -8.58 -13.23
N TYR A 149 4.48 -8.74 -12.56
CA TYR A 149 5.41 -7.64 -12.33
C TYR A 149 6.91 -7.96 -12.43
N PHE A 150 7.32 -9.22 -12.44
CA PHE A 150 8.72 -9.62 -12.51
C PHE A 150 8.96 -10.65 -13.61
N ASN A 151 9.47 -10.17 -14.75
CA ASN A 151 10.34 -10.98 -15.58
C ASN A 151 11.57 -10.17 -16.03
N PRO A 152 12.53 -9.90 -15.12
CA PRO A 152 13.85 -9.45 -15.52
C PRO A 152 14.81 -10.62 -15.83
N PHE A 153 14.37 -11.89 -15.73
CA PHE A 153 15.25 -13.07 -15.87
C PHE A 153 14.99 -13.98 -17.09
N GLN A 154 13.97 -13.77 -17.93
CA GLN A 154 13.88 -14.43 -19.26
C GLN A 154 14.66 -13.67 -20.34
N LYS A 155 15.89 -13.25 -20.04
CA LYS A 155 16.84 -12.82 -21.08
C LYS A 155 18.21 -13.49 -21.01
N THR A 156 18.35 -14.57 -20.24
CA THR A 156 19.59 -15.35 -20.16
C THR A 156 19.39 -16.87 -20.27
N LEU A 157 18.31 -17.32 -20.90
CA LEU A 157 18.15 -18.72 -21.32
C LEU A 157 17.69 -18.80 -22.79
N ASP A 158 18.31 -18.01 -23.66
CA ASP A 158 18.38 -18.26 -25.12
C ASP A 158 19.85 -18.33 -25.54
N VAL A 159 20.65 -19.04 -24.73
CA VAL A 159 21.95 -19.56 -25.15
C VAL A 159 21.91 -21.05 -24.87
N ASN A 160 21.89 -21.81 -25.97
CA ASN A 160 21.83 -23.28 -26.11
C ASN A 160 20.42 -23.87 -26.30
N GLY A 161 19.99 -23.94 -27.56
CA GLY A 161 18.87 -24.78 -27.98
C GLY A 161 18.39 -24.49 -29.40
N GLY A 162 19.21 -24.79 -30.42
CA GLY A 162 18.87 -24.67 -31.84
C GLY A 162 20.10 -24.53 -32.71
#